data_AF-S4RBT3-F1
#
_entry.id   AF-S4RBT3-F1
#
_cell.length_a   1.000
_cell.length_b   1.000
_cell.length_c   1.000
_cell.angle_alpha   90.00
_cell.angle_beta   90.00
_cell.angle_gamma   90.00
#
_symmetry.space_group_name_H-M   'P 1'
#
loop_
_entity.id
_entity.type
_entity.pdbx_description
1 polymer ?
#
loop_
_entity_poly.entity_id
_entity_poly.type
_entity_poly.pdbx_seq_one_letter_code
_entity_poly.pdbx_strand_id
1 'polypeptide(L)'
;QVLLASSFVPGYAGLSAVEYLGEKWYDGGFTDSLPHLPGGRTITVSPFSGKHDVCPHDPSTIELYATFAKQDIMVNLRNLRRANLALFPPAREELRAFYEQGASDATRFLQREGWHE
;
A
#
# COMPACT_ATOMS: atom_id res chain seq x y z
N GLN A 1 3.66 18.88 -8.96
CA GLN A 1 4.10 19.25 -7.60
C GLN A 1 3.36 18.46 -6.53
N VAL A 2 2.01 18.41 -6.53
CA VAL A 2 1.23 17.62 -5.53
C VAL A 2 1.60 16.13 -5.47
N LEU A 3 1.73 15.46 -6.62
CA LEU A 3 2.14 14.04 -6.63
C LEU A 3 3.54 13.83 -6.05
N LEU A 4 4.48 14.75 -6.35
CA LEU A 4 5.84 14.71 -5.81
C LEU A 4 5.81 14.85 -4.29
N ALA A 5 5.02 15.79 -3.75
CA ALA A 5 4.80 15.93 -2.32
C ALA A 5 4.22 14.66 -1.70
N SER A 6 3.19 14.09 -2.34
CA SER A 6 2.51 12.87 -1.86
C SER A 6 3.40 11.63 -1.87
N SER A 7 4.46 11.59 -2.67
CA SER A 7 5.39 10.47 -2.78
C SER A 7 6.78 10.77 -2.18
N PHE A 8 6.93 11.87 -1.43
CA PHE A 8 8.23 12.29 -0.88
C PHE A 8 8.47 11.62 0.47
N VAL A 9 8.98 10.38 0.45
CA VAL A 9 9.32 9.64 1.67
C VAL A 9 10.58 10.23 2.31
N PRO A 10 10.51 10.81 3.52
CA PRO A 10 11.67 11.42 4.18
C PRO A 10 12.80 10.40 4.39
N GLY A 11 14.03 10.82 4.13
CA GLY A 11 15.24 9.98 4.23
C GLY A 11 15.47 9.07 3.01
N TYR A 12 14.43 8.68 2.29
CA TYR A 12 14.54 7.94 1.03
C TYR A 12 14.64 8.90 -0.18
N ALA A 13 13.65 9.77 -0.35
CA ALA A 13 13.60 10.74 -1.46
C ALA A 13 14.46 11.99 -1.19
N GLY A 14 14.80 12.26 0.07
CA GLY A 14 15.59 13.39 0.51
C GLY A 14 15.23 13.83 1.94
N LEU A 15 15.87 14.90 2.41
CA LEU A 15 15.64 15.43 3.76
C LEU A 15 14.76 16.68 3.80
N SER A 16 14.65 17.40 2.68
CA SER A 16 13.90 18.66 2.61
C SER A 16 12.49 18.41 2.07
N ALA A 17 11.47 18.86 2.80
CA ALA A 17 10.08 18.80 2.37
C ALA A 17 9.85 19.44 0.99
N VAL A 18 8.82 18.97 0.29
CA VAL A 18 8.35 19.60 -0.94
C VAL A 18 7.47 20.80 -0.56
N GLU A 19 7.81 21.98 -1.05
CA GLU A 19 6.99 23.18 -0.86
C GLU A 19 5.89 23.24 -1.92
N TYR A 20 4.64 23.38 -1.47
CA TYR A 20 3.48 23.54 -2.33
C TYR A 20 2.46 24.45 -1.66
N LEU A 21 2.10 25.54 -2.35
CA LEU A 21 1.18 26.59 -1.85
C LEU A 21 1.61 27.21 -0.50
N GLY A 22 2.91 27.40 -0.30
CA GLY A 22 3.46 27.98 0.93
C GLY A 22 3.57 27.02 2.12
N GLU A 23 3.11 25.77 1.94
CA GLU A 23 3.15 24.73 2.95
C GLU A 23 4.19 23.66 2.59
N LYS A 24 4.71 22.98 3.62
CA LYS A 24 5.72 21.91 3.49
C LYS A 24 5.07 20.55 3.58
N TRP A 25 5.36 19.70 2.60
CA TRP A 25 4.72 18.40 2.45
C TRP A 25 5.75 17.26 2.38
N TYR A 26 5.34 16.14 2.97
CA TYR A 26 5.99 14.84 2.90
C TYR A 26 4.94 13.81 2.47
N ASP A 27 5.40 12.59 2.20
CA ASP A 27 4.55 11.46 1.85
C ASP A 27 3.40 11.28 2.85
N GLY A 28 2.18 11.11 2.34
CA GLY A 28 0.97 10.92 3.13
C GLY A 28 0.91 9.56 3.84
N GLY A 29 1.77 8.62 3.46
CA GLY A 29 1.89 7.28 4.01
C GLY A 29 2.21 7.22 5.50
N PHE A 30 2.66 8.35 6.10
CA PHE A 30 2.91 8.47 7.53
C PHE A 30 1.71 8.97 8.34
N THR A 31 0.65 9.46 7.68
CA THR A 31 -0.53 10.07 8.34
C THR A 31 -1.85 9.44 7.89
N ASP A 32 -2.08 9.36 6.58
CA ASP A 32 -3.30 8.81 5.97
C ASP A 32 -2.97 8.09 4.65
N SER A 33 -2.59 6.82 4.75
CA SER A 33 -2.20 5.97 3.63
C SER A 33 -3.39 5.31 2.92
N LEU A 34 -4.60 5.38 3.50
CA LEU A 34 -5.85 4.90 2.91
C LEU A 34 -6.98 5.89 3.17
N PRO A 35 -7.05 6.98 2.39
CA PRO A 35 -8.12 7.94 2.52
C PRO A 35 -9.47 7.28 2.19
N HIS A 36 -10.36 7.23 3.18
CA HIS A 36 -11.73 6.76 3.00
C HIS A 36 -12.61 7.91 2.53
N LEU A 37 -13.28 7.74 1.40
CA LEU A 37 -14.16 8.77 0.86
C LEU A 37 -15.47 8.83 1.64
N PRO A 38 -16.07 10.03 1.84
CA PRO A 38 -17.26 10.20 2.67
C PRO A 38 -18.55 9.59 2.07
N GLY A 39 -18.52 9.12 0.82
CA GLY A 39 -19.67 8.55 0.14
C GLY A 39 -19.30 7.32 -0.69
N GLY A 40 -20.23 6.38 -0.77
CA GLY A 40 -20.05 5.12 -1.49
C GLY A 40 -19.13 4.12 -0.78
N ARG A 41 -18.92 2.97 -1.42
CA ARG A 41 -17.93 1.97 -0.98
C ARG A 41 -16.56 2.39 -1.50
N THR A 42 -15.61 2.62 -0.59
CA THR A 42 -14.19 2.77 -0.94
C THR A 42 -13.58 1.37 -1.05
N ILE A 43 -12.98 1.03 -2.21
CA ILE A 43 -12.23 -0.22 -2.39
C ILE A 43 -10.79 0.06 -1.99
N THR A 44 -10.28 -0.71 -1.03
CA THR A 44 -8.93 -0.56 -0.50
C THR A 44 -7.93 -1.49 -1.20
N VAL A 45 -6.80 -0.94 -1.62
CA VAL A 45 -5.73 -1.70 -2.30
C VAL A 45 -4.46 -1.55 -1.49
N SER A 46 -3.81 -2.66 -1.14
CA SER A 46 -2.58 -2.65 -0.37
C SER A 46 -1.58 -3.66 -0.89
N PRO A 47 -0.28 -3.28 -1.01
CA PRO A 47 0.77 -4.24 -1.31
C PRO A 47 1.06 -5.16 -0.12
N PHE A 48 0.49 -4.92 1.06
CA PHE A 48 0.70 -5.71 2.26
C PHE A 48 -0.48 -6.64 2.53
N SER A 49 -0.19 -7.87 2.95
CA SER A 49 -1.25 -8.79 3.41
C SER A 49 -1.94 -8.21 4.64
N GLY A 50 -3.26 -8.20 4.66
CA GLY A 50 -4.04 -7.61 5.74
C GLY A 50 -5.53 -7.67 5.47
N LYS A 51 -6.28 -6.68 5.98
CA LYS A 51 -7.74 -6.61 5.90
C LYS A 51 -8.26 -5.78 4.72
N HIS A 52 -7.45 -5.60 3.69
CA HIS A 52 -7.79 -4.77 2.53
C HIS A 52 -8.61 -5.56 1.51
N ASP A 53 -9.39 -4.88 0.68
CA ASP A 53 -10.23 -5.50 -0.34
C ASP A 53 -9.36 -6.27 -1.35
N VAL A 54 -8.28 -5.63 -1.81
CA VAL A 54 -7.29 -6.16 -2.75
C VAL A 54 -5.91 -6.13 -2.08
N CYS A 55 -5.41 -7.30 -1.68
CA CYS A 55 -4.07 -7.45 -1.14
C CYS A 55 -3.56 -8.91 -1.25
N PRO A 56 -2.25 -9.15 -1.08
CA PRO A 56 -1.70 -10.49 -1.02
C PRO A 56 -2.31 -11.32 0.11
N HIS A 57 -2.61 -12.59 -0.16
CA HIS A 57 -3.11 -13.52 0.85
C HIS A 57 -1.97 -14.41 1.37
N ASP A 58 -1.48 -14.10 2.56
CA ASP A 58 -0.46 -14.92 3.23
C ASP A 58 -1.13 -15.97 4.12
N PRO A 59 -0.85 -17.28 3.94
CA PRO A 59 -1.27 -18.27 4.91
C PRO A 59 -0.51 -18.03 6.23
N SER A 60 -1.25 -17.73 7.30
CA SER A 60 -0.73 -17.58 8.65
C SER A 60 -1.65 -18.24 9.67
N THR A 61 -1.06 -18.97 10.62
CA THR A 61 -1.79 -19.55 11.76
C THR A 61 -2.06 -18.54 12.87
N ILE A 62 -1.38 -17.39 12.84
CA ILE A 62 -1.47 -16.31 13.84
C ILE A 62 -1.72 -15.00 13.10
N GLU A 63 -2.87 -14.40 13.35
CA GLU A 63 -3.27 -13.12 12.76
C GLU A 63 -3.04 -11.98 13.76
N LEU A 64 -1.81 -11.45 13.78
CA LEU A 64 -1.48 -10.24 14.54
C LEU A 64 -1.46 -9.04 13.59
N TYR A 65 -2.21 -7.99 13.91
CA TYR A 65 -2.29 -6.77 13.09
C TYR A 65 -1.74 -5.57 13.85
N ALA A 66 -1.09 -4.67 13.12
CA ALA A 66 -0.72 -3.34 13.58
C ALA A 66 -1.39 -2.29 12.69
N THR A 67 -1.94 -1.26 13.32
CA THR A 67 -2.54 -0.12 12.62
C THR A 67 -1.51 1.01 12.54
N PHE A 68 -1.17 1.43 11.33
CA PHE A 68 -0.27 2.57 11.08
C PHE A 68 -0.82 3.41 9.93
N ALA A 69 -0.88 4.74 10.08
CA ALA A 69 -1.37 5.66 9.06
C ALA A 69 -2.75 5.28 8.44
N LYS A 70 -3.65 4.71 9.25
CA LYS A 70 -4.97 4.15 8.84
C LYS A 70 -4.92 2.89 7.95
N GLN A 71 -3.79 2.20 7.92
CA GLN A 71 -3.65 0.87 7.33
C GLN A 71 -3.54 -0.21 8.42
N ASP A 72 -4.33 -1.27 8.27
CA ASP A 72 -4.21 -2.49 9.07
C ASP A 72 -3.29 -3.49 8.36
N ILE A 73 -2.06 -3.59 8.84
CA ILE A 73 -1.02 -4.45 8.24
C ILE A 73 -0.79 -5.66 9.15
N MET A 74 -0.77 -6.86 8.56
CA MET A 74 -0.40 -8.06 9.31
C MET A 74 1.09 -8.02 9.69
N VAL A 75 1.39 -8.20 10.98
CA VAL A 75 2.76 -8.22 11.50
C VAL A 75 3.36 -9.59 11.23
N ASN A 76 4.02 -9.71 10.07
CA ASN A 76 4.70 -10.92 9.68
C ASN A 76 5.97 -10.61 8.87
N LEU A 77 6.86 -11.60 8.74
CA LEU A 77 8.14 -11.43 8.03
C LEU A 77 7.95 -11.14 6.54
N ARG A 78 6.87 -11.63 5.92
CA ARG A 78 6.57 -11.39 4.51
C ARG A 78 6.22 -9.92 4.27
N ASN A 79 5.39 -9.31 5.12
CA ASN A 79 5.08 -7.89 5.07
C ASN A 79 6.27 -7.00 5.39
N LEU A 80 7.14 -7.40 6.33
CA LEU A 80 8.39 -6.69 6.56
C LEU A 80 9.28 -6.71 5.30
N ARG A 81 9.37 -7.87 4.63
CA ARG A 81 10.06 -7.98 3.34
C ARG A 81 9.41 -7.09 2.27
N ARG A 82 8.08 -7.08 2.16
CA ARG A 82 7.35 -6.21 1.22
C ARG A 82 7.60 -4.72 1.51
N ALA A 83 7.69 -4.33 2.77
CA ALA A 83 7.97 -2.94 3.15
C ALA A 83 9.37 -2.52 2.73
N ASN A 84 10.36 -3.39 2.92
CA ASN A 84 11.71 -3.18 2.43
C ASN A 84 11.73 -3.03 0.91
N LEU A 85 11.03 -3.91 0.18
CA LEU A 85 10.98 -3.90 -1.29
C LEU A 85 10.16 -2.74 -1.88
N ALA A 86 9.23 -2.17 -1.11
CA ALA A 86 8.52 -0.96 -1.49
C ALA A 86 9.43 0.28 -1.46
N LEU A 87 10.38 0.33 -0.52
CA LEU A 87 11.39 1.40 -0.45
C LEU A 87 12.57 1.12 -1.39
N PHE A 88 13.01 -0.13 -1.49
CA PHE A 88 14.17 -0.51 -2.28
C PHE A 88 13.73 -1.50 -3.37
N PRO A 89 13.38 -0.99 -4.57
CA PRO A 89 12.83 -1.81 -5.64
C PRO A 89 13.76 -2.98 -5.99
N PRO A 90 13.23 -4.21 -6.07
CA PRO A 90 14.02 -5.37 -6.46
C PRO A 90 14.31 -5.38 -7.97
N ALA A 91 14.94 -6.45 -8.43
CA ALA A 91 15.14 -6.71 -9.85
C ALA A 91 13.81 -6.75 -10.63
N ARG A 92 13.89 -6.52 -11.94
CA ARG A 92 12.73 -6.38 -12.83
C ARG A 92 11.83 -7.61 -12.82
N GLU A 93 12.42 -8.78 -12.66
CA GLU A 93 11.73 -10.06 -12.59
C GLU A 93 10.81 -10.13 -11.36
N GLU A 94 11.28 -9.66 -10.21
CA GLU A 94 10.49 -9.61 -8.97
C GLU A 94 9.41 -8.51 -9.04
N LEU A 95 9.71 -7.37 -9.64
CA LEU A 95 8.69 -6.34 -9.92
C LEU A 95 7.57 -6.87 -10.82
N ARG A 96 7.91 -7.70 -11.82
CA ARG A 96 6.91 -8.36 -12.68
C ARG A 96 6.03 -9.31 -11.87
N ALA A 97 6.63 -10.08 -10.96
CA ALA A 97 5.88 -10.96 -10.08
C ALA A 97 4.89 -10.18 -9.19
N PHE A 98 5.27 -9.00 -8.67
CA PHE A 98 4.33 -8.14 -7.92
C PHE A 98 3.18 -7.62 -8.78
N TYR A 99 3.46 -7.23 -10.02
CA TYR A 99 2.43 -6.80 -10.96
C TYR A 99 1.42 -7.93 -11.24
N GLU A 100 1.90 -9.13 -11.55
CA GLU A 100 1.06 -10.31 -11.82
C GLU A 100 0.26 -10.72 -10.58
N GLN A 101 0.87 -10.68 -9.39
CA GLN A 101 0.20 -10.94 -8.13
C GLN A 101 -0.92 -9.93 -7.86
N GLY A 102 -0.66 -8.63 -8.05
CA GLY A 102 -1.67 -7.58 -7.85
C GLY A 102 -2.87 -7.73 -8.79
N ALA A 103 -2.63 -8.11 -10.05
CA ALA A 103 -3.71 -8.41 -10.99
C ALA A 103 -4.53 -9.64 -10.56
N SER A 104 -3.87 -10.68 -10.05
CA SER A 104 -4.53 -11.86 -9.49
C SER A 104 -5.37 -11.53 -8.25
N ASP A 105 -4.83 -10.71 -7.34
CA ASP A 105 -5.53 -10.27 -6.13
C ASP A 105 -6.77 -9.43 -6.48
N ALA A 106 -6.66 -8.54 -7.47
CA ALA A 106 -7.80 -7.75 -7.95
C ALA A 106 -8.86 -8.65 -8.60
N THR A 107 -8.44 -9.62 -9.41
CA THR A 107 -9.36 -10.59 -10.05
C THR A 107 -10.13 -11.39 -9.00
N ARG A 108 -9.42 -11.89 -7.97
CA ARG A 108 -10.01 -12.61 -6.83
C ARG A 108 -11.03 -11.77 -6.09
N PHE A 109 -10.72 -10.49 -5.87
CA PHE A 109 -11.65 -9.54 -5.26
C PHE A 109 -12.92 -9.39 -6.11
N LEU A 110 -12.78 -9.11 -7.42
CA LEU A 110 -13.92 -8.96 -8.32
C LEU A 110 -14.80 -10.22 -8.36
N GLN A 111 -14.20 -11.41 -8.38
CA GLN A 111 -14.94 -12.68 -8.31
C GLN A 111 -15.70 -12.83 -6.99
N ARG A 112 -15.08 -12.50 -5.84
CA ARG A 112 -15.72 -12.55 -4.52
C ARG A 112 -16.93 -11.62 -4.44
N GLU A 113 -16.86 -10.45 -5.06
CA GLU A 113 -17.94 -9.46 -5.09
C GLU A 113 -19.00 -9.74 -6.16
N GLY A 114 -18.79 -10.73 -7.03
CA GLY A 114 -19.67 -11.00 -8.17
C GLY A 114 -19.61 -9.93 -9.26
N TRP A 115 -18.48 -9.22 -9.39
CA TRP A 115 -18.23 -8.17 -10.37
C TRP A 115 -17.36 -8.64 -11.55
N HIS A 116 -17.05 -9.94 -11.60
CA HIS A 116 -16.33 -10.56 -12.70
C HIS A 116 -17.35 -11.25 -13.61
N GLU A 117 -17.49 -10.75 -14.83
CA GLU A 117 -18.29 -11.39 -15.91
C GLU A 117 -17.58 -12.62 -16.48
#